data_AF-A0AAV2SJZ0-F1
#
_entry.id   AF-A0AAV2SJZ0-F1
#
_cell.length_a   1.000
_cell.length_b   1.000
_cell.length_c   1.000
_cell.angle_alpha   90.00
_cell.angle_beta   90.00
_cell.angle_gamma   90.00
#
_symmetry.space_group_name_H-M   'P 1'
#
loop_
_entity.id
_entity.type
_entity.pdbx_description
1 polymer ?
#
loop_
_entity_poly.entity_id
_entity_poly.type
_entity_poly.pdbx_seq_one_letter_code
_entity_poly.pdbx_strand_id
1 'polypeptide(L)'
;MEVIRCYLLLLLSSLIAVGDGIACYRCSNSMDSYLPYDETCAYYDYKGNQVAFTDWETCWTSVNANGVVSRSASVHGSDGECSYDMYVTTCYCTGDLCNDQHCEHCQGKNI
;
A
#
# COMPACT_ATOMS: atom_id res chain seq x y z
N MET A 1 37.13 -30.50 -24.34
CA MET A 1 35.78 -30.01 -24.68
C MET A 1 35.02 -29.65 -23.41
N GLU A 2 35.60 -28.79 -22.56
CA GLU A 2 34.99 -28.44 -21.26
C GLU A 2 34.52 -26.97 -21.23
N VAL A 3 35.01 -26.14 -22.16
CA VAL A 3 34.81 -24.68 -22.15
C VAL A 3 33.44 -24.26 -22.71
N ILE A 4 32.78 -25.14 -23.48
CA ILE A 4 31.51 -24.84 -24.17
C ILE A 4 30.31 -24.85 -23.20
N ARG A 5 30.42 -25.54 -22.06
CA ARG A 5 29.35 -25.59 -21.05
C ARG A 5 29.18 -24.30 -20.24
N CYS A 6 30.21 -23.46 -20.12
CA CYS A 6 30.13 -22.22 -19.35
C CYS A 6 29.35 -21.11 -20.07
N TYR A 7 29.31 -21.11 -21.40
CA TYR A 7 28.64 -20.05 -22.16
C TYR A 7 27.11 -20.21 -22.22
N LEU A 8 26.58 -21.43 -22.10
CA LEU A 8 25.13 -21.67 -22.14
C LEU A 8 24.39 -21.21 -20.88
N LEU A 9 25.08 -21.06 -19.75
CA LEU A 9 24.47 -20.67 -18.47
C LEU A 9 24.43 -19.15 -18.25
N LEU A 10 25.16 -18.35 -19.04
CA LEU A 10 25.23 -16.89 -18.91
C LEU A 10 24.18 -16.13 -19.73
N LEU A 11 23.40 -16.81 -20.58
CA LEU A 11 22.43 -16.17 -21.48
C LEU A 11 20.96 -16.31 -21.05
N LEU A 12 20.66 -17.01 -19.96
CA LEU A 12 19.29 -17.21 -19.45
C LEU A 12 18.91 -16.33 -18.25
N SER A 13 19.75 -15.37 -17.88
CA SER A 13 19.47 -14.41 -16.81
C SER A 13 19.07 -13.04 -17.36
N SER A 14 18.26 -13.01 -18.44
CA SER A 14 17.45 -11.82 -18.71
C SER A 14 16.36 -11.79 -17.64
N LEU A 15 16.70 -11.20 -16.49
CA LEU A 15 15.75 -10.81 -15.46
C LEU A 15 14.57 -10.15 -16.16
N ILE A 16 13.42 -10.79 -16.07
CA ILE A 16 12.15 -10.11 -16.26
C ILE A 16 12.10 -9.15 -15.07
N ALA A 17 12.50 -7.90 -15.29
CA ALA A 17 12.15 -6.81 -14.40
C ALA A 17 10.64 -6.64 -14.56
N VAL A 18 9.88 -7.47 -13.85
CA VAL A 18 8.50 -7.16 -13.53
C VAL A 18 8.58 -5.85 -12.78
N GLY A 19 8.00 -4.78 -13.32
CA GLY A 19 7.84 -3.56 -12.54
C GLY A 19 7.08 -3.95 -11.29
N ASP A 20 7.73 -3.84 -10.13
CA ASP A 20 7.19 -4.25 -8.84
C ASP A 20 6.14 -3.22 -8.40
N GLY A 21 5.00 -3.26 -9.09
CA GLY A 21 3.80 -2.56 -8.66
C GLY A 21 3.18 -3.22 -7.43
N ILE A 22 2.45 -2.45 -6.65
CA ILE A 22 1.79 -2.90 -5.41
C ILE A 22 0.27 -3.02 -5.60
N ALA A 23 -0.35 -4.01 -4.97
CA ALA A 23 -1.79 -4.02 -4.75
C ALA A 23 -2.13 -3.33 -3.42
N CYS A 24 -3.08 -2.39 -3.42
CA CYS A 24 -3.55 -1.75 -2.19
C CYS A 24 -5.08 -1.70 -2.13
N TYR A 25 -5.63 -1.61 -0.92
CA TYR A 25 -7.02 -1.22 -0.76
C TYR A 25 -7.21 0.25 -1.15
N ARG A 26 -8.29 0.55 -1.90
CA ARG A 26 -8.63 1.89 -2.38
C ARG A 26 -10.07 2.26 -2.03
N CYS A 27 -10.27 3.03 -0.96
CA CYS A 27 -11.60 3.40 -0.48
C CYS A 27 -11.58 4.64 0.42
N SER A 28 -12.77 5.17 0.70
CA SER A 28 -13.04 6.13 1.78
C SER A 28 -14.41 5.85 2.40
N ASN A 29 -14.56 5.98 3.72
CA ASN A 29 -15.89 5.95 4.37
C ASN A 29 -16.61 7.31 4.38
N SER A 30 -16.03 8.34 3.73
CA SER A 30 -16.66 9.64 3.50
C SER A 30 -17.08 9.80 2.05
N MET A 31 -18.31 10.28 1.82
CA MET A 31 -18.86 10.62 0.50
C MET A 31 -18.19 11.85 -0.13
N ASP A 32 -17.57 12.70 0.68
CA ASP A 32 -16.89 13.93 0.22
C ASP A 32 -15.46 13.65 -0.28
N SER A 33 -15.00 12.40 -0.21
CA SER A 33 -13.66 11.99 -0.68
C SER A 33 -13.61 11.84 -2.19
N TYR A 34 -12.45 12.09 -2.78
CA TYR A 34 -12.16 11.78 -4.18
C TYR A 34 -11.93 10.27 -4.41
N LEU A 35 -11.78 9.50 -3.33
CA LEU A 35 -11.67 8.05 -3.37
C LEU A 35 -13.06 7.39 -3.46
N PRO A 36 -13.16 6.15 -3.99
CA PRO A 36 -14.42 5.43 -4.04
C PRO A 36 -15.02 5.29 -2.63
N TYR A 37 -16.28 5.69 -2.48
CA TYR A 37 -17.00 5.53 -1.23
C TYR A 37 -17.25 4.06 -0.93
N ASP A 38 -16.95 3.66 0.31
CA ASP A 38 -17.24 2.36 0.88
C ASP A 38 -17.44 2.52 2.39
N GLU A 39 -18.65 2.25 2.88
CA GLU A 39 -19.01 2.40 4.29
C GLU A 39 -18.15 1.54 5.22
N THR A 40 -17.60 0.43 4.71
CA THR A 40 -16.78 -0.52 5.45
C THR A 40 -15.29 -0.19 5.41
N CYS A 41 -14.89 0.90 4.73
CA CYS A 41 -13.47 1.28 4.57
C CYS A 41 -12.74 1.52 5.91
N ALA A 42 -13.47 1.85 6.98
CA ALA A 42 -12.92 2.02 8.32
C ALA A 42 -12.78 0.70 9.12
N TYR A 43 -13.19 -0.43 8.56
CA TYR A 43 -13.13 -1.72 9.27
C TYR A 43 -11.69 -2.22 9.34
N TYR A 44 -11.27 -2.64 10.53
CA TYR A 44 -9.91 -3.07 10.77
C TYR A 44 -9.47 -4.28 9.92
N ASP A 45 -10.42 -5.10 9.48
CA ASP A 45 -10.20 -6.28 8.65
C ASP A 45 -10.73 -6.09 7.23
N TYR A 46 -10.74 -4.85 6.71
CA TYR A 46 -11.28 -4.53 5.39
C TYR A 46 -10.71 -5.44 4.29
N LYS A 47 -11.60 -6.05 3.50
CA LYS A 47 -11.28 -6.90 2.35
C LYS A 47 -11.95 -6.44 1.04
N GLY A 48 -12.37 -5.17 0.98
CA GLY A 48 -13.13 -4.61 -0.14
C GLY A 48 -12.26 -4.31 -1.36
N ASN A 49 -12.34 -3.07 -1.86
CA ASN A 49 -11.80 -2.67 -3.16
C ASN A 49 -10.28 -2.73 -3.21
N GLN A 50 -9.74 -3.68 -3.98
CA GLN A 50 -8.31 -3.87 -4.23
C GLN A 50 -7.95 -3.33 -5.61
N VAL A 51 -6.85 -2.58 -5.70
CA VAL A 51 -6.36 -2.00 -6.96
C VAL A 51 -4.87 -2.26 -7.06
N ALA A 52 -4.42 -2.72 -8.24
CA ALA A 52 -3.01 -2.85 -8.58
C ALA A 52 -2.49 -1.53 -9.15
N PHE A 53 -1.33 -1.08 -8.66
CA PHE A 53 -0.66 0.15 -9.06
C PHE A 53 0.73 -0.20 -9.61
N THR A 54 0.98 0.03 -10.89
CA THR A 54 2.18 -0.47 -11.58
C THR A 54 3.45 0.32 -11.29
N ASP A 55 3.33 1.56 -10.80
CA ASP A 55 4.45 2.48 -10.61
C ASP A 55 4.65 2.90 -9.14
N TRP A 56 3.90 2.28 -8.22
CA TRP A 56 3.82 2.69 -6.83
C TRP A 56 4.25 1.53 -5.95
N GLU A 57 4.91 1.83 -4.84
CA GLU A 57 5.60 0.82 -4.01
C GLU A 57 5.05 0.76 -2.59
N THR A 58 4.14 1.67 -2.22
CA THR A 58 3.58 1.73 -0.85
C THR A 58 2.07 1.85 -0.86
N CYS A 59 1.45 1.27 0.17
CA CYS A 59 0.08 1.57 0.56
C CYS A 59 0.05 2.60 1.69
N TRP A 60 -1.05 3.31 1.83
CA TRP A 60 -1.31 4.15 3.00
C TRP A 60 -2.72 3.99 3.52
N THR A 61 -2.86 4.34 4.79
CA THR A 61 -4.13 4.60 5.45
C THR A 61 -4.08 5.96 6.14
N SER A 62 -5.15 6.73 6.00
CA SER A 62 -5.33 8.00 6.69
C SER A 62 -6.57 7.92 7.56
N VAL A 63 -6.42 8.27 8.83
CA VAL A 63 -7.48 8.31 9.84
C VAL A 63 -7.62 9.75 10.32
N ASN A 64 -8.75 10.37 10.04
CA ASN A 64 -9.07 11.72 10.49
C ASN A 64 -9.67 11.69 11.89
N ALA A 65 -9.54 12.79 12.63
CA ALA A 65 -10.06 12.94 13.99
C ALA A 65 -11.59 12.82 14.08
N ASN A 66 -12.29 13.03 12.97
CA ASN A 66 -13.74 12.83 12.85
C ASN A 66 -14.14 11.37 12.52
N GLY A 67 -13.20 10.43 12.48
CA GLY A 67 -13.45 9.02 12.15
C GLY A 67 -13.49 8.71 10.65
N VAL A 68 -13.18 9.67 9.78
CA VAL A 68 -13.03 9.39 8.34
C VAL A 68 -11.75 8.61 8.08
N VAL A 69 -11.88 7.45 7.47
CA VAL A 69 -10.78 6.59 7.03
C VAL A 69 -10.70 6.58 5.52
N SER A 70 -9.50 6.73 4.99
CA SER A 70 -9.18 6.63 3.57
C SER A 70 -7.98 5.72 3.36
N ARG A 71 -8.00 4.94 2.28
CA ARG A 71 -6.96 3.98 1.92
C ARG A 71 -6.60 4.15 0.46
N SER A 72 -5.31 4.12 0.14
CA SER A 72 -4.86 4.04 -1.25
C SER A 72 -3.41 3.58 -1.33
N ALA A 73 -2.84 3.64 -2.52
CA ALA A 73 -1.41 3.52 -2.71
C ALA A 73 -0.74 4.91 -2.70
N SER A 74 0.58 4.97 -2.59
CA SER A 74 1.37 6.20 -2.67
C SER A 74 2.73 5.96 -3.36
N VAL A 75 3.23 7.00 -4.02
CA VAL A 75 4.62 7.09 -4.54
C VAL A 75 5.60 7.64 -3.50
N HIS A 76 5.10 7.97 -2.32
CA HIS A 76 5.80 8.58 -1.20
C HIS A 76 5.52 7.83 0.09
N GLY A 77 6.39 8.02 1.08
CA GLY A 77 6.33 7.33 2.36
C GLY A 77 7.18 6.07 2.34
N SER A 78 7.74 5.73 3.49
CA SER A 78 8.47 4.48 3.71
C SER A 78 7.63 3.51 4.54
N ASP A 79 7.97 2.23 4.50
CA ASP A 79 7.36 1.23 5.38
C ASP A 79 7.43 1.68 6.85
N GLY A 80 6.27 1.76 7.49
CA GLY A 80 6.11 2.21 8.87
C GLY A 80 6.34 3.68 9.16
N GLU A 81 6.49 4.49 8.13
CA GLU A 81 6.41 5.93 8.27
C GLU A 81 4.98 6.36 8.61
N CYS A 82 4.84 7.25 9.59
CA CYS A 82 3.56 7.87 9.95
C CYS A 82 3.72 9.37 10.14
N SER A 83 2.83 10.13 9.50
CA SER A 83 2.64 11.56 9.73
C SER A 83 1.46 11.77 10.67
N TYR A 84 1.68 12.54 11.74
CA TYR A 84 0.67 12.88 12.73
C TYR A 84 0.46 14.39 12.75
N ASP A 85 -0.77 14.82 12.49
CA ASP A 85 -1.25 16.18 12.76
C ASP A 85 -2.46 16.11 13.70
N MET A 86 -2.88 17.24 14.26
CA MET A 86 -4.01 17.35 15.18
C MET A 86 -5.34 16.87 14.57
N TYR A 87 -5.44 16.80 13.24
CA TYR A 87 -6.65 16.39 12.54
C TYR A 87 -6.55 15.05 11.83
N VAL A 88 -5.34 14.55 11.57
CA VAL A 88 -5.15 13.40 10.69
C VAL A 88 -3.88 12.63 11.04
N THR A 89 -4.00 11.30 11.04
CA THR A 89 -2.88 10.38 11.08
C THR A 89 -2.82 9.65 9.75
N THR A 90 -1.69 9.71 9.05
CA THR A 90 -1.46 8.97 7.81
C THR A 90 -0.25 8.08 7.98
N CYS A 91 -0.41 6.77 7.79
CA CYS A 91 0.69 5.81 7.85
C CYS A 91 0.85 5.06 6.53
N TYR A 92 2.07 4.62 6.29
CA TYR A 92 2.50 3.94 5.08
C TYR A 92 2.98 2.53 5.42
N CYS A 93 2.83 1.62 4.46
CA CYS A 93 3.36 0.26 4.55
C CYS A 93 3.75 -0.25 3.15
N THR A 94 4.58 -1.29 3.13
CA THR A 94 4.99 -1.99 1.91
C THR A 94 4.40 -3.40 1.85
N GLY A 95 4.27 -3.92 0.63
CA GLY A 95 3.71 -5.24 0.37
C GLY A 95 2.22 -5.21 0.02
N ASP A 96 1.80 -6.21 -0.73
CA ASP A 96 0.43 -6.29 -1.24
C ASP A 96 -0.59 -6.27 -0.10
N LEU A 97 -1.54 -5.34 -0.22
CA LEU A 97 -2.70 -5.18 0.64
C LEU A 97 -2.33 -4.93 2.11
N CYS A 98 -1.12 -4.43 2.38
CA CYS A 98 -0.63 -4.16 3.75
C CYS A 98 -1.46 -3.10 4.50
N ASN A 99 -2.26 -2.31 3.78
CA ASN A 99 -3.19 -1.35 4.36
C ASN A 99 -4.53 -1.98 4.78
N ASP A 100 -4.58 -3.28 5.08
CA ASP A 100 -5.78 -3.97 5.58
C ASP A 100 -6.13 -3.60 7.03
N GLN A 101 -5.11 -3.45 7.88
CA GLN A 101 -5.19 -3.14 9.31
C GLN A 101 -4.84 -1.68 9.61
N HIS A 102 -5.30 -0.78 8.73
CA HIS A 102 -4.90 0.63 8.70
C HIS A 102 -3.40 0.86 8.51
N CYS A 103 -2.65 -0.12 7.99
CA CYS A 103 -1.20 -0.21 8.17
C CYS A 103 -0.87 -0.45 9.66
N GLU A 104 0.04 -1.39 9.94
CA GLU A 104 0.34 -1.82 11.31
C GLU A 104 0.78 -0.69 12.27
N HIS A 105 1.18 0.45 11.70
CA HIS A 105 1.66 1.64 12.42
C HIS A 105 0.59 2.72 12.66
N CYS A 106 -0.59 2.66 12.04
CA CYS A 106 -1.69 3.60 12.38
C CYS A 106 -2.31 3.31 13.75
N GLN A 107 -1.96 2.19 14.38
CA GLN A 107 -2.46 1.84 15.70
C GLN A 107 -1.61 2.49 16.78
N GLY A 108 -2.05 3.65 17.28
CA GLY A 108 -1.56 4.16 18.57
C GLY A 108 -1.11 5.61 18.56
N LYS A 109 -2.08 6.52 18.62
CA LYS A 109 -2.27 7.33 19.82
C LYS A 109 -3.77 7.55 19.97
N ASN A 110 -4.30 7.18 21.14
CA ASN A 110 -5.66 7.50 21.52
C ASN A 110 -5.96 8.97 21.17
N ILE A 111 -6.94 9.17 20.30
CA ILE A 111 -7.80 10.35 20.36
C ILE A 111 -8.81 10.05 21.46
#